data_AF-A0A1J6IDA7-F1
#
_entry.id   AF-A0A1J6IDA7-F1
#
_cell.length_a   1.000
_cell.length_b   1.000
_cell.length_c   1.000
_cell.angle_alpha   90.00
_cell.angle_beta   90.00
_cell.angle_gamma   90.00
#
_symmetry.space_group_name_H-M   'P 1'
#
loop_
_entity.id
_entity.type
_entity.pdbx_description
1 polymer ?
#
loop_
_entity_poly.entity_id
_entity_poly.type
_entity_poly.pdbx_seq_one_letter_code
_entity_poly.pdbx_strand_id
1 'polypeptide(L)'
;MSFSSSVSSAQFLSMFAKPFGSSKPLAPHISASADVPDFLSADWLESRRKKPFGPRLSFSADEAVRHQLDALKYNDQPHQDYGVEVMYRFAGFDPFQRSTYFGRFFDLGQFERFRRIFHHSTYRVLLGHQEREILSSLHVNENLYKQRIWVRGTRPEEEEIFQFTMVQRVGGSWDGYWLTESLLPDGDAFSGGVAY
;
A
#
# COMPACT_ATOMS: atom_id res chain seq x y z
N MET A 1 -23.71 55.64 32.69
CA MET A 1 -24.99 54.90 32.74
C MET A 1 -24.65 53.43 32.63
N SER A 2 -25.01 52.50 33.50
CA SER A 2 -25.63 52.50 34.82
C SER A 2 -25.26 51.15 35.46
N PHE A 3 -24.96 51.23 36.77
CA PHE A 3 -25.10 50.25 37.87
C PHE A 3 -25.43 48.78 37.53
N SER A 4 -24.58 47.83 37.96
CA SER A 4 -24.68 47.07 39.23
C SER A 4 -25.97 46.26 39.31
N SER A 5 -25.95 44.95 39.55
CA SER A 5 -25.56 44.37 40.83
C SER A 5 -25.72 42.84 40.81
N SER A 6 -24.86 42.19 41.58
CA SER A 6 -24.92 40.79 42.04
C SER A 6 -26.25 40.50 42.78
N VAL A 7 -26.68 39.26 43.04
CA VAL A 7 -26.30 38.45 44.22
C VAL A 7 -27.18 37.18 44.23
N SER A 8 -26.56 36.01 44.55
CA SER A 8 -27.04 34.78 45.25
C SER A 8 -28.40 34.13 44.89
N SER A 9 -28.75 32.88 45.22
CA SER A 9 -28.24 31.73 45.98
C SER A 9 -29.16 30.57 45.57
N ALA A 10 -28.64 29.43 45.10
CA ALA A 10 -28.53 28.16 45.83
C ALA A 10 -29.84 27.44 46.25
N GLN A 11 -29.79 26.12 46.08
CA GLN A 11 -30.56 25.05 46.76
C GLN A 11 -31.97 24.74 46.22
N PHE A 12 -32.51 23.52 46.22
CA PHE A 12 -32.07 22.13 46.44
C PHE A 12 -33.21 21.23 45.90
N LEU A 13 -32.88 19.95 45.68
CA LEU A 13 -33.71 18.74 45.51
C LEU A 13 -35.21 18.78 45.92
N SER A 14 -36.09 18.15 45.11
CA SER A 14 -36.55 16.76 45.32
C SER A 14 -37.89 16.44 44.63
N MET A 15 -38.09 15.15 44.37
CA MET A 15 -39.16 14.50 43.61
C MET A 15 -40.48 14.37 44.37
N PHE A 16 -41.62 14.43 43.66
CA PHE A 16 -42.88 13.69 43.91
C PHE A 16 -43.79 13.82 42.67
N ALA A 17 -44.89 13.08 42.52
CA ALA A 17 -45.01 11.76 41.91
C ALA A 17 -46.40 11.63 41.22
N LYS A 18 -46.48 10.96 40.04
CA LYS A 18 -47.64 10.21 39.44
C LYS A 18 -48.93 11.00 39.03
N PRO A 19 -49.93 10.38 38.33
CA PRO A 19 -49.89 9.55 37.11
C PRO A 19 -51.00 9.90 36.06
N PHE A 20 -51.02 9.15 34.94
CA PHE A 20 -52.17 8.82 34.07
C PHE A 20 -52.55 9.79 32.92
N GLY A 21 -52.70 9.22 31.71
CA GLY A 21 -53.35 9.86 30.56
C GLY A 21 -52.80 9.45 29.21
N SER A 22 -53.37 8.41 28.60
CA SER A 22 -53.04 7.88 27.27
C SER A 22 -53.35 8.82 26.11
N SER A 23 -52.45 8.91 25.12
CA SER A 23 -52.79 8.75 23.69
C SER A 23 -51.53 8.66 22.84
N LYS A 24 -51.44 7.59 22.02
CA LYS A 24 -50.35 7.32 21.08
C LYS A 24 -50.63 8.05 19.75
N PRO A 25 -49.64 8.67 19.09
CA PRO A 25 -49.71 8.86 17.65
C PRO A 25 -49.12 7.62 16.96
N LEU A 26 -49.92 6.98 16.11
CA LEU A 26 -49.50 5.93 15.18
C LEU A 26 -48.50 6.50 14.18
N ALA A 27 -47.23 6.14 14.32
CA ALA A 27 -46.25 6.29 13.24
C ALA A 27 -46.37 5.07 12.31
N PRO A 28 -46.42 5.24 10.98
CA PRO A 28 -46.43 4.11 10.07
C PRO A 28 -45.05 3.44 10.10
N HIS A 29 -45.01 2.20 10.58
CA HIS A 29 -43.80 1.37 10.56
C HIS A 29 -43.58 0.88 9.11
N ILE A 30 -42.80 1.64 8.34
CA ILE A 30 -42.31 1.17 7.05
C ILE A 30 -41.23 0.14 7.34
N SER A 31 -41.59 -1.14 7.29
CA SER A 31 -40.64 -2.25 7.24
C SER A 31 -39.99 -2.25 5.86
N ALA A 32 -38.90 -1.50 5.70
CA ALA A 32 -38.01 -1.67 4.56
C ALA A 32 -37.25 -2.99 4.77
N SER A 33 -37.77 -4.08 4.21
CA SER A 33 -36.96 -5.26 3.89
C SER A 33 -36.04 -4.83 2.75
N ALA A 34 -34.98 -4.10 3.10
CA ALA A 34 -33.91 -3.83 2.16
C ALA A 34 -33.15 -5.14 2.02
N ASP A 35 -33.46 -5.89 0.97
CA ASP A 35 -32.47 -6.75 0.31
C ASP A 35 -31.38 -5.79 -0.20
N VAL A 36 -30.52 -5.35 0.72
CA VAL A 36 -29.29 -4.64 0.40
C VAL A 36 -28.44 -5.69 -0.29
N PRO A 37 -28.12 -5.54 -1.59
CA PRO A 37 -27.16 -6.42 -2.23
C PRO A 37 -25.89 -6.35 -1.39
N ASP A 38 -25.37 -7.50 -0.98
CA ASP A 38 -24.18 -7.57 -0.14
C ASP A 38 -22.97 -7.13 -0.99
N PHE A 39 -22.79 -5.81 -1.11
CA PHE A 39 -21.70 -5.14 -1.82
C PHE A 39 -20.33 -5.43 -1.17
N LEU A 40 -20.32 -6.17 -0.08
CA LEU A 40 -19.16 -6.71 0.59
C LEU A 40 -19.28 -8.24 0.60
N SER A 41 -19.24 -8.86 -0.59
CA SER A 41 -19.15 -10.32 -0.70
C SER A 41 -18.13 -10.84 0.31
N ALA A 42 -18.47 -11.88 1.06
CA ALA A 42 -17.59 -12.47 2.08
C ALA A 42 -16.17 -12.72 1.56
N ASP A 43 -16.03 -13.02 0.26
CA ASP A 43 -14.76 -13.11 -0.47
C ASP A 43 -13.88 -11.86 -0.39
N TRP A 44 -14.46 -10.65 -0.41
CA TRP A 44 -13.72 -9.39 -0.25
C TRP A 44 -13.15 -9.24 1.17
N LEU A 45 -13.90 -9.69 2.19
CA LEU A 45 -13.45 -9.68 3.58
C LEU A 45 -12.35 -10.72 3.82
N GLU A 46 -12.45 -11.90 3.19
CA GLU A 46 -11.42 -12.94 3.26
C GLU A 46 -10.13 -12.56 2.54
N SER A 47 -10.23 -11.85 1.41
CA SER A 47 -9.09 -11.26 0.68
C SER A 47 -8.27 -10.33 1.58
N ARG A 48 -8.94 -9.56 2.45
CA ARG A 48 -8.29 -8.65 3.41
C ARG A 48 -7.71 -9.34 4.64
N ARG A 49 -8.17 -10.56 4.97
CA ARG A 49 -7.72 -11.32 6.15
C ARG A 49 -6.29 -11.85 5.97
N LYS A 50 -5.84 -12.08 4.74
CA LYS A 50 -4.45 -12.41 4.43
C LYS A 50 -3.76 -11.18 3.87
N LYS A 51 -3.32 -10.28 4.76
CA LYS A 51 -2.46 -9.14 4.36
C LYS A 51 -1.35 -9.70 3.46
N PRO A 52 -1.07 -9.11 2.27
CA PRO A 52 -0.02 -9.62 1.41
C PRO A 52 1.33 -9.77 2.13
N PHE A 53 2.29 -10.46 1.54
CA PHE A 53 3.63 -10.39 2.08
C PHE A 53 4.15 -8.93 2.06
N GLY A 54 4.98 -8.56 3.02
CA GLY A 54 5.45 -7.19 3.17
C GLY A 54 6.71 -7.10 4.03
N PRO A 55 7.28 -5.89 4.17
CA PRO A 55 8.53 -5.67 4.89
C PRO A 55 8.42 -6.08 6.36
N ARG A 56 9.52 -6.62 6.89
CA ARG A 56 9.65 -7.07 8.29
C ARG A 56 10.94 -6.54 8.89
N LEU A 57 10.91 -6.22 10.17
CA LEU A 57 12.06 -5.70 10.91
C LEU A 57 13.24 -6.69 10.94
N SER A 58 12.96 -8.00 10.85
CA SER A 58 13.98 -9.05 10.85
C SER A 58 14.72 -9.20 9.53
N PHE A 59 14.25 -8.57 8.45
CA PHE A 59 14.87 -8.74 7.13
C PHE A 59 16.12 -7.89 6.99
N SER A 60 17.16 -8.50 6.44
CA SER A 60 18.25 -7.75 5.82
C SER A 60 17.81 -7.13 4.48
N ALA A 61 18.62 -6.21 3.95
CA ALA A 61 18.34 -5.59 2.66
C ALA A 61 18.29 -6.62 1.52
N ASP A 62 19.19 -7.60 1.51
CA ASP A 62 19.23 -8.67 0.50
C ASP A 62 18.05 -9.64 0.63
N GLU A 63 17.60 -9.94 1.85
CA GLU A 63 16.40 -10.74 2.10
C GLU A 63 15.14 -10.04 1.60
N ALA A 64 15.02 -8.74 1.86
CA ALA A 64 13.92 -7.93 1.37
C ALA A 64 13.84 -7.93 -0.17
N VAL A 65 14.98 -7.79 -0.87
CA VAL A 65 15.02 -7.90 -2.34
C VAL A 65 14.69 -9.32 -2.80
N ARG A 66 15.23 -10.34 -2.12
CA ARG A 66 14.99 -11.75 -2.48
C ARG A 66 13.51 -12.09 -2.46
N HIS A 67 12.81 -11.71 -1.40
CA HIS A 67 11.37 -11.96 -1.25
C HIS A 67 10.51 -11.19 -2.25
N GLN A 68 10.85 -9.93 -2.54
CA GLN A 68 10.19 -9.14 -3.57
C GLN A 68 10.25 -9.83 -4.93
N LEU A 69 11.43 -10.31 -5.30
CA LEU A 69 11.64 -11.05 -6.54
C LEU A 69 10.95 -12.42 -6.54
N ASP A 70 10.93 -13.16 -5.44
CA ASP A 70 10.14 -14.39 -5.34
C ASP A 70 8.65 -14.13 -5.55
N ALA A 71 8.12 -13.03 -5.01
CA ALA A 71 6.74 -12.63 -5.24
C ALA A 71 6.49 -12.28 -6.71
N LEU A 72 7.42 -11.60 -7.38
CA LEU A 72 7.32 -11.29 -8.81
C LEU A 72 7.44 -12.54 -9.71
N LYS A 73 8.25 -13.54 -9.31
CA LYS A 73 8.34 -14.83 -10.01
C LYS A 73 7.00 -15.57 -10.02
N TYR A 74 6.24 -15.47 -8.93
CA TYR A 74 4.90 -16.06 -8.81
C TYR A 74 3.81 -14.98 -8.75
N ASN A 75 3.89 -14.00 -9.66
CA ASN A 75 3.11 -12.76 -9.61
C ASN A 75 1.59 -12.97 -9.38
N ASP A 76 1.01 -13.99 -9.99
CA ASP A 76 -0.44 -14.22 -9.97
C ASP A 76 -0.90 -15.26 -8.92
N GLN A 77 -0.07 -15.55 -7.92
CA GLN A 77 -0.40 -16.45 -6.82
C GLN A 77 -0.30 -15.73 -5.46
N PRO A 78 -1.33 -15.77 -4.61
CA PRO A 78 -2.57 -16.56 -4.72
C PRO A 78 -3.67 -15.94 -5.60
N HIS A 79 -3.51 -14.69 -6.04
CA HIS A 79 -4.42 -14.01 -6.97
C HIS A 79 -3.61 -13.15 -7.94
N GLN A 80 -4.27 -12.65 -8.98
CA GLN A 80 -3.66 -11.80 -10.00
C GLN A 80 -2.92 -10.61 -9.38
N ASP A 81 -1.73 -10.30 -9.91
CA ASP A 81 -0.89 -9.17 -9.51
C ASP A 81 -0.45 -9.13 -8.03
N TYR A 82 -0.52 -10.26 -7.32
CA TYR A 82 -0.02 -10.39 -5.96
C TYR A 82 1.47 -10.01 -5.82
N GLY A 83 2.31 -10.37 -6.78
CA GLY A 83 3.73 -9.97 -6.79
C GLY A 83 3.90 -8.45 -6.80
N VAL A 84 3.11 -7.77 -7.63
CA VAL A 84 3.06 -6.29 -7.68
C VAL A 84 2.53 -5.69 -6.38
N GLU A 85 1.54 -6.30 -5.72
CA GLU A 85 1.09 -5.86 -4.39
C GLU A 85 2.19 -5.94 -3.35
N VAL A 86 2.98 -7.03 -3.37
CA VAL A 86 4.14 -7.15 -2.50
C VAL A 86 5.13 -6.01 -2.78
N MET A 87 5.47 -5.76 -4.05
CA MET A 87 6.32 -4.64 -4.43
C MET A 87 5.80 -3.29 -3.91
N TYR A 88 4.50 -3.03 -4.05
CA TYR A 88 3.85 -1.82 -3.57
C TYR A 88 3.98 -1.66 -2.05
N ARG A 89 3.91 -2.76 -1.30
CA ARG A 89 4.07 -2.74 0.16
C ARG A 89 5.49 -2.56 0.65
N PHE A 90 6.47 -2.97 -0.14
CA PHE A 90 7.88 -2.68 0.12
C PHE A 90 8.25 -1.26 -0.33
N ALA A 91 7.42 -0.61 -1.15
CA ALA A 91 7.75 0.70 -1.70
C ALA A 91 7.83 1.76 -0.59
N GLY A 92 9.00 2.37 -0.48
CA GLY A 92 9.32 3.35 0.55
C GLY A 92 8.89 4.77 0.20
N PHE A 93 7.87 5.00 -0.63
CA PHE A 93 7.41 6.35 -0.96
C PHE A 93 6.21 6.78 -0.13
N ASP A 94 5.97 8.09 -0.04
CA ASP A 94 4.76 8.66 0.55
C ASP A 94 3.61 8.61 -0.50
N PRO A 95 2.49 7.89 -0.24
CA PRO A 95 1.36 7.80 -1.16
C PRO A 95 0.73 9.15 -1.53
N PHE A 96 0.92 10.19 -0.73
CA PHE A 96 0.38 11.53 -0.99
C PHE A 96 1.34 12.42 -1.79
N GLN A 97 2.52 11.92 -2.15
CA GLN A 97 3.55 12.65 -2.88
C GLN A 97 3.93 11.94 -4.18
N ARG A 98 4.50 12.70 -5.11
CA ARG A 98 5.08 12.13 -6.33
C ARG A 98 6.40 11.43 -5.99
N SER A 99 6.57 10.23 -6.52
CA SER A 99 7.71 9.36 -6.26
C SER A 99 8.57 9.17 -7.50
N THR A 100 9.87 9.01 -7.31
CA THR A 100 10.86 8.66 -8.33
C THR A 100 11.18 7.16 -8.36
N TYR A 101 10.31 6.32 -7.79
CA TYR A 101 10.51 4.86 -7.69
C TYR A 101 10.92 4.21 -9.01
N PHE A 102 10.33 4.65 -10.13
CA PHE A 102 10.62 4.17 -11.49
C PHE A 102 11.46 5.17 -12.31
N GLY A 103 12.27 6.01 -11.64
CA GLY A 103 13.24 6.93 -12.25
C GLY A 103 12.68 8.27 -12.72
N ARG A 104 11.35 8.37 -12.86
CA ARG A 104 10.63 9.62 -13.17
C ARG A 104 9.57 9.88 -12.11
N PHE A 105 9.13 11.13 -11.99
CA PHE A 105 8.10 11.51 -11.03
C PHE A 105 6.73 10.97 -11.45
N PHE A 106 6.24 9.96 -10.74
CA PHE A 106 4.89 9.42 -10.89
C PHE A 106 4.07 9.66 -9.64
N ASP A 107 2.77 9.82 -9.81
CA ASP A 107 1.81 9.67 -8.72
C ASP A 107 1.54 8.16 -8.56
N LEU A 108 2.15 7.58 -7.53
CA LEU A 108 2.10 6.15 -7.24
C LEU A 108 1.23 5.85 -6.01
N GLY A 109 0.53 6.85 -5.46
CA GLY A 109 -0.34 6.65 -4.29
C GLY A 109 -1.48 5.68 -4.57
N GLN A 110 -1.92 5.59 -5.82
CA GLN A 110 -2.92 4.62 -6.25
C GLN A 110 -2.24 3.35 -6.74
N PHE A 111 -2.64 2.21 -6.17
CA PHE A 111 -2.10 0.89 -6.53
C PHE A 111 -2.21 0.62 -8.04
N GLU A 112 -3.31 1.00 -8.68
CA GLU A 112 -3.53 0.79 -10.11
C GLU A 112 -2.50 1.51 -10.97
N ARG A 113 -2.02 2.69 -10.55
CA ARG A 113 -0.97 3.42 -11.29
C ARG A 113 0.36 2.71 -11.18
N PHE A 114 0.71 2.24 -9.99
CA PHE A 114 1.90 1.44 -9.75
C PHE A 114 1.86 0.12 -10.55
N ARG A 115 0.72 -0.57 -10.52
CA ARG A 115 0.46 -1.81 -11.27
C ARG A 115 0.60 -1.64 -12.77
N ARG A 116 0.05 -0.57 -13.34
CA ARG A 116 0.18 -0.28 -14.77
C ARG A 116 1.62 -0.16 -15.24
N ILE A 117 2.52 0.36 -14.41
CA ILE A 117 3.95 0.51 -14.76
C ILE A 117 4.62 -0.87 -14.84
N PHE A 118 4.32 -1.78 -13.91
CA PHE A 118 4.83 -3.16 -13.95
C PHE A 118 4.42 -3.93 -15.21
N HIS A 119 3.21 -3.68 -15.71
CA HIS A 119 2.72 -4.27 -16.96
C HIS A 119 3.24 -3.57 -18.22
N HIS A 120 3.92 -2.43 -18.09
CA HIS A 120 4.54 -1.73 -19.21
C HIS A 120 5.84 -2.42 -19.63
N SER A 121 6.25 -2.24 -20.90
CA SER A 121 7.32 -3.01 -21.56
C SER A 121 8.62 -3.10 -20.75
N THR A 122 9.04 -2.01 -20.11
CA THR A 122 10.29 -1.94 -19.33
C THR A 122 10.33 -2.86 -18.12
N TYR A 123 9.21 -3.10 -17.43
CA TYR A 123 9.18 -3.83 -16.16
C TYR A 123 8.49 -5.19 -16.27
N ARG A 124 7.78 -5.45 -17.38
CA ARG A 124 7.03 -6.70 -17.58
C ARG A 124 7.91 -7.94 -17.46
N VAL A 125 9.18 -7.87 -17.86
CA VAL A 125 10.18 -8.95 -17.74
C VAL A 125 10.30 -9.50 -16.31
N LEU A 126 10.00 -8.70 -15.28
CA LEU A 126 10.01 -9.12 -13.89
C LEU A 126 8.84 -10.03 -13.53
N LEU A 127 7.71 -9.90 -14.22
CA LEU A 127 6.48 -10.61 -13.92
C LEU A 127 6.56 -12.04 -14.47
N GLY A 128 6.53 -13.02 -13.57
CA GLY A 128 6.61 -14.43 -13.96
C GLY A 128 7.98 -14.86 -14.50
N HIS A 129 9.05 -14.12 -14.17
CA HIS A 129 10.39 -14.42 -14.67
C HIS A 129 10.83 -15.86 -14.36
N GLN A 130 11.56 -16.46 -15.30
CA GLN A 130 12.03 -17.84 -15.18
C GLN A 130 13.25 -17.92 -14.26
N GLU A 131 14.21 -17.02 -14.51
CA GLU A 131 15.51 -16.98 -13.85
C GLU A 131 15.89 -15.57 -13.42
N ARG A 132 16.72 -15.52 -12.38
CA ARG A 132 17.31 -14.30 -11.85
C ARG A 132 18.70 -14.60 -11.33
N GLU A 133 19.64 -13.68 -11.55
CA GLU A 133 21.00 -13.75 -11.04
C GLU A 133 21.36 -12.43 -10.38
N ILE A 134 22.00 -12.49 -9.21
CA ILE A 134 22.52 -11.29 -8.53
C ILE A 134 23.87 -10.97 -9.16
N LEU A 135 23.96 -9.85 -9.88
CA LEU A 135 25.19 -9.40 -10.52
C LEU A 135 26.10 -8.69 -9.52
N SER A 136 25.53 -7.85 -8.66
CA SER A 136 26.30 -7.15 -7.62
C SER A 136 25.42 -6.72 -6.44
N SER A 137 26.05 -6.62 -5.27
CA SER A 137 25.46 -6.13 -4.02
C SER A 137 26.39 -5.11 -3.39
N LEU A 138 25.87 -3.96 -2.99
CA LEU A 138 26.65 -2.84 -2.45
C LEU A 138 25.92 -2.17 -1.28
N HIS A 139 26.51 -2.19 -0.10
CA HIS A 139 26.12 -1.29 0.99
C HIS A 139 26.82 0.05 0.77
N VAL A 140 26.06 1.05 0.30
CA VAL A 140 26.61 2.39 0.02
C VAL A 140 26.92 3.11 1.34
N ASN A 141 26.04 2.94 2.32
CA ASN A 141 26.23 3.34 3.72
C ASN A 141 25.35 2.44 4.62
N GLU A 142 25.28 2.74 5.92
CA GLU A 142 24.54 1.94 6.91
C GLU A 142 23.06 1.74 6.55
N ASN A 143 22.43 2.77 5.97
CA ASN A 143 20.98 2.79 5.70
C ASN A 143 20.65 2.73 4.20
N LEU A 144 21.63 2.49 3.32
CA LEU A 144 21.46 2.50 1.88
C LEU A 144 22.16 1.31 1.24
N TYR A 145 21.37 0.47 0.59
CA TYR A 145 21.83 -0.74 -0.08
C TYR A 145 21.39 -0.74 -1.55
N LYS A 146 22.29 -1.14 -2.44
CA LYS A 146 22.01 -1.29 -3.86
C LYS A 146 22.31 -2.71 -4.31
N GLN A 147 21.43 -3.26 -5.15
CA GLN A 147 21.64 -4.59 -5.72
C GLN A 147 21.28 -4.57 -7.20
N ARG A 148 22.22 -5.02 -8.05
CA ARG A 148 21.97 -5.25 -9.47
C ARG A 148 21.61 -6.71 -9.67
N ILE A 149 20.53 -6.92 -10.41
CA ILE A 149 20.04 -8.24 -10.75
C ILE A 149 19.86 -8.33 -12.25
N TRP A 150 20.25 -9.45 -12.83
CA TRP A 150 19.84 -9.84 -14.17
C TRP A 150 18.58 -10.71 -14.04
N VAL A 151 17.61 -10.51 -14.93
CA VAL A 151 16.35 -11.23 -14.92
C VAL A 151 16.01 -11.70 -16.33
N ARG A 152 15.60 -12.96 -16.44
CA ARG A 152 15.12 -13.58 -17.68
C ARG A 152 13.62 -13.82 -17.59
N GLY A 153 12.89 -13.14 -18.45
CA GLY A 153 11.44 -13.18 -18.56
C GLY A 153 10.90 -14.50 -19.11
N THR A 154 9.63 -14.50 -19.47
CA THR A 154 8.95 -15.70 -20.00
C THR A 154 9.10 -15.85 -21.50
N ARG A 155 9.30 -14.74 -22.22
CA ARG A 155 9.48 -14.74 -23.67
C ARG A 155 10.96 -14.98 -24.02
N PRO A 156 11.24 -15.64 -25.16
CA PRO A 156 12.60 -15.70 -25.67
C PRO A 156 13.16 -14.28 -25.86
N GLU A 157 14.42 -14.07 -25.51
CA GLU A 157 15.15 -12.78 -25.60
C GLU A 157 14.63 -11.66 -24.68
N GLU A 158 13.67 -11.92 -23.79
CA GLU A 158 13.20 -10.95 -22.80
C GLU A 158 14.12 -11.01 -21.57
N GLU A 159 15.23 -10.28 -21.61
CA GLU A 159 16.22 -10.20 -20.54
C GLU A 159 16.55 -8.75 -20.21
N GLU A 160 16.65 -8.43 -18.93
CA GLU A 160 16.94 -7.06 -18.50
C GLU A 160 17.71 -7.08 -17.17
N ILE A 161 18.50 -6.03 -16.95
CA ILE A 161 19.19 -5.81 -15.67
C ILE A 161 18.47 -4.70 -14.92
N PHE A 162 18.17 -4.94 -13.65
CA PHE A 162 17.58 -3.95 -12.76
C PHE A 162 18.48 -3.65 -11.58
N GLN A 163 18.49 -2.39 -11.15
CA GLN A 163 19.05 -1.95 -9.90
C GLN A 163 17.94 -1.68 -8.89
N PHE A 164 17.95 -2.44 -7.80
CA PHE A 164 17.21 -2.14 -6.58
C PHE A 164 18.00 -1.14 -5.75
N THR A 165 17.36 -0.05 -5.33
CA THR A 165 17.86 0.83 -4.27
C THR A 165 16.97 0.65 -3.06
N MET A 166 17.55 0.13 -1.98
CA MET A 166 16.89 -0.13 -0.71
C MET A 166 17.36 0.87 0.33
N VAL A 167 16.43 1.40 1.12
CA VAL A 167 16.70 2.33 2.22
C VAL A 167 16.16 1.75 3.52
N GLN A 168 16.99 1.74 4.55
CA GLN A 168 16.55 1.47 5.91
C GLN A 168 15.95 2.75 6.50
N ARG A 169 14.68 2.69 6.89
CA ARG A 169 14.00 3.84 7.49
C ARG A 169 14.50 4.08 8.91
N VAL A 170 14.71 5.36 9.23
CA VAL A 170 15.11 5.82 10.57
C VAL A 170 13.99 6.68 11.13
N GLY A 171 13.45 6.28 12.28
CA GLY A 171 12.35 6.93 12.98
C GLY A 171 10.95 6.64 12.41
N GLY A 172 9.93 6.96 13.21
CA GLY A 172 8.52 6.73 12.87
C GLY A 172 8.08 5.27 12.99
N SER A 173 6.93 4.93 12.43
CA SER A 173 6.35 3.57 12.52
C SER A 173 7.07 2.51 11.68
N TRP A 174 8.00 2.93 10.82
CA TRP A 174 8.78 2.07 9.94
C TRP A 174 10.27 2.02 10.31
N ASP A 175 10.62 2.48 11.51
CA ASP A 175 12.01 2.49 11.98
C ASP A 175 12.66 1.10 11.92
N GLY A 176 13.84 1.02 11.31
CA GLY A 176 14.61 -0.20 11.11
C GLY A 176 14.18 -1.07 9.92
N TYR A 177 13.08 -0.77 9.23
CA TYR A 177 12.61 -1.56 8.07
C TYR A 177 13.37 -1.19 6.80
N TRP A 178 13.75 -2.19 6.02
CA TRP A 178 14.25 -2.02 4.65
C TRP A 178 13.08 -1.87 3.68
N LEU A 179 13.04 -0.74 2.98
CA LEU A 179 12.05 -0.42 1.96
C LEU A 179 12.74 -0.14 0.62
N THR A 180 12.02 -0.36 -0.48
CA THR A 180 12.52 -0.10 -1.82
C THR A 180 12.29 1.38 -2.15
N GLU A 181 13.37 2.13 -2.28
CA GLU A 181 13.34 3.53 -2.72
C GLU A 181 13.13 3.63 -4.23
N SER A 182 13.85 2.80 -5.01
CA SER A 182 13.69 2.75 -6.46
C SER A 182 14.02 1.39 -7.05
N LEU A 183 13.41 1.11 -8.18
CA LEU A 183 13.65 -0.03 -9.05
C LEU A 183 13.83 0.49 -10.48
N LEU A 184 15.06 0.45 -10.98
CA LEU A 184 15.42 1.07 -12.26
C LEU A 184 16.05 0.04 -13.19
N PRO A 185 15.74 0.05 -14.50
CA PRO A 185 16.55 -0.68 -15.47
C PRO A 185 17.96 -0.05 -15.50
N ASP A 186 18.96 -0.89 -15.66
CA ASP A 186 20.38 -0.50 -15.67
C ASP A 186 20.84 -0.03 -17.07
N GLY A 187 20.04 -0.28 -18.10
CA GLY A 187 20.25 0.20 -19.47
C GLY A 187 19.83 1.66 -19.67
N ASP A 188 20.41 2.29 -20.68
CA ASP A 188 20.04 3.64 -21.13
C ASP A 188 18.61 3.60 -21.67
N ALA A 189 17.64 4.08 -20.89
CA ALA A 189 16.20 3.99 -21.15
C ALA A 189 15.73 4.93 -22.30
N PHE A 190 16.36 4.83 -23.48
CA PHE A 190 16.15 5.70 -24.63
C PHE A 190 16.01 5.01 -26.00
N SER A 191 15.68 3.71 -26.06
CA SER A 191 15.35 3.02 -27.32
C SER A 191 13.86 2.71 -27.53
N GLY A 192 12.96 3.14 -26.63
CA GLY A 192 11.52 2.90 -26.75
C GLY A 192 10.70 4.19 -26.66
N GLY A 193 10.39 4.79 -27.81
CA GLY A 193 9.54 5.98 -27.90
C GLY A 193 8.17 5.77 -27.25
N VAL A 194 7.82 6.66 -26.32
CA VAL A 194 6.48 6.76 -25.74
C VAL A 194 5.59 7.47 -26.75
N ALA A 195 4.70 6.74 -27.41
CA ALA A 195 3.53 7.33 -28.04
C ALA A 195 2.40 7.35 -27.00
N TYR A 196 1.85 8.55 -26.76
CA TYR A 196 0.71 8.82 -25.88
C TYR A 196 -0.59 8.25 -26.43
#